data_AF-A0A538GPD4-F1
#
_entry.id   AF-A0A538GPD4-F1
#
_cell.length_a   1.000
_cell.length_b   1.000
_cell.length_c   1.000
_cell.angle_alpha   90.00
_cell.angle_beta   90.00
_cell.angle_gamma   90.00
#
_symmetry.space_group_name_H-M   'P 1'
#
loop_
_entity.id
_entity.type
_entity.pdbx_description
1 polymer ?
#
loop_
_entity_poly.entity_id
_entity_poly.type
_entity_poly.pdbx_seq_one_letter_code
_entity_poly.pdbx_strand_id
1 'polypeptide(L)' 'MIARILIWNLFDSKTTLDELREHLPGLPEGDVWIANEAQDRFGLISFDEQLPDLGVIPELIGEEPAIAEEFDIVE' A
#
# COMPACT_ATOMS: atom_id res chain seq x y z
N MET A 1 -13.14 1.76 -14.60
CA MET A 1 -12.56 2.02 -13.27
C MET A 1 -11.37 1.08 -13.12
N ILE A 2 -10.25 1.57 -12.60
CA ILE A 2 -9.03 0.77 -12.45
C ILE A 2 -8.91 0.41 -10.97
N ALA A 3 -8.61 -0.85 -10.67
CA ALA A 3 -8.15 -1.24 -9.34
C ALA A 3 -6.64 -1.44 -9.39
N ARG A 4 -5.91 -0.74 -8.53
CA ARG A 4 -4.46 -0.84 -8.39
C ARG A 4 -4.12 -1.51 -7.07
N ILE A 5 -3.26 -2.52 -7.11
CA ILE A 5 -2.78 -3.24 -5.93
C ILE A 5 -1.28 -3.02 -5.82
N LEU A 6 -0.87 -2.39 -4.72
CA LEU A 6 0.53 -2.25 -4.32
C LEU A 6 0.78 -3.12 -3.10
N ILE A 7 1.78 -4.01 -3.13
CA ILE A 7 2.20 -4.82 -1.97
C ILE A 7 3.70 -4.68 -1.76
N TRP A 8 4.10 -4.34 -0.54
CA TRP A 8 5.46 -4.34 -0.06
C TRP A 8 5.72 -5.52 0.88
N ASN A 9 6.94 -6.05 0.85
CA ASN A 9 7.42 -6.95 1.88
C ASN A 9 8.06 -6.11 2.98
N LEU A 10 7.64 -6.34 4.23
CA LEU A 10 8.21 -5.70 5.42
C LEU A 10 9.34 -6.51 6.04
N PHE A 11 9.51 -7.77 5.64
CA PHE A 11 10.52 -8.66 6.21
C PHE A 11 11.95 -8.10 6.17
N ASP A 12 12.34 -7.50 5.05
CA ASP A 12 13.66 -6.86 4.86
C ASP A 12 13.59 -5.32 5.00
N SER A 13 12.44 -4.79 5.45
CA SER A 13 12.19 -3.36 5.51
C SER A 13 12.87 -2.69 6.72
N LYS A 14 13.05 -1.38 6.63
CA LYS A 14 13.57 -0.54 7.73
C LYS A 14 12.51 -0.22 8.79
N THR A 15 11.26 -0.60 8.57
CA THR A 15 10.12 -0.26 9.44
C THR A 15 9.34 -1.49 9.88
N THR A 16 8.43 -1.29 10.83
CA THR A 16 7.49 -2.31 11.31
C THR A 16 6.06 -1.93 10.95
N LEU A 17 5.14 -2.90 10.96
CA LEU A 17 3.72 -2.61 10.69
C LEU A 17 3.12 -1.62 11.71
N ASP A 18 3.52 -1.70 12.97
CA ASP A 18 3.02 -0.80 14.02
C ASP A 18 3.51 0.63 13.79
N GLU A 19 4.78 0.81 13.41
CA GLU A 19 5.30 2.13 13.01
C GLU A 19 4.55 2.66 11.78
N LEU A 20 4.32 1.83 10.75
CA LEU A 20 3.55 2.24 9.58
C LEU A 20 2.15 2.73 9.95
N ARG A 21 1.46 2.06 10.87
CA ARG A 21 0.12 2.43 11.35
C ARG A 21 0.06 3.83 11.96
N GLU A 22 1.13 4.26 12.63
CA GLU A 22 1.23 5.60 13.23
C GLU A 22 1.37 6.70 12.16
N HIS A 23 1.82 6.34 10.95
CA HIS A 23 2.15 7.27 9.88
C HIS A 23 1.22 7.19 8.65
N LEU A 24 0.18 6.35 8.68
CA LEU A 24 -0.71 6.16 7.52
C LEU A 24 -1.40 7.49 7.14
N PRO A 25 -1.25 7.95 5.88
CA PRO A 25 -2.01 9.07 5.40
C PRO A 25 -3.49 8.68 5.25
N GLY A 26 -4.36 9.69 5.33
CA GLY A 26 -5.76 9.53 4.93
C GLY A 26 -5.85 9.21 3.44
N LEU A 27 -6.72 8.26 3.09
CA LEU A 27 -6.93 7.85 1.71
C LEU A 27 -8.20 8.47 1.11
N PRO A 28 -8.27 8.60 -0.22
CA PRO A 28 -9.53 8.88 -0.93
C PRO A 28 -10.64 7.87 -0.58
N GLU A 29 -11.89 8.22 -0.87
CA GLU A 29 -13.02 7.33 -0.61
C GLU A 29 -12.91 6.04 -1.45
N GLY A 30 -13.02 4.88 -0.79
CA GLY A 30 -12.92 3.56 -1.43
C GLY A 30 -11.54 2.93 -1.38
N ASP A 31 -10.48 3.74 -1.30
CA ASP A 31 -9.11 3.25 -1.18
C ASP A 31 -8.84 2.68 0.22
N VAL A 32 -8.04 1.61 0.30
CA VAL A 32 -7.79 0.91 1.57
C VAL A 32 -6.34 0.46 1.73
N TRP A 33 -5.79 0.71 2.92
CA TRP A 33 -4.58 0.05 3.39
C TRP A 33 -4.89 -1.39 3.80
N ILE A 34 -4.03 -2.32 3.41
CA ILE A 34 -4.12 -3.74 3.75
C ILE A 34 -2.82 -4.23 4.37
N ALA A 35 -2.92 -5.16 5.30
CA ALA A 35 -1.75 -5.76 5.94
C ALA A 35 -1.96 -7.27 6.12
N ASN A 36 -0.86 -8.00 6.03
CA ASN A 36 -0.78 -9.42 6.37
C ASN A 36 0.38 -9.62 7.33
N GLU A 37 0.07 -9.60 8.62
CA GLU A 37 1.03 -9.78 9.72
C GLU A 37 1.73 -11.15 9.67
N ALA A 38 1.04 -12.19 9.20
CA ALA A 38 1.61 -13.53 9.16
C ALA A 38 2.69 -13.70 8.08
N GLN A 39 2.73 -12.80 7.10
CA GLN A 39 3.68 -12.83 5.98
C GLN A 39 4.53 -11.57 5.90
N ASP A 40 4.48 -10.71 6.91
CA ASP A 40 5.14 -9.40 6.92
C ASP A 40 4.89 -8.62 5.63
N ARG A 41 3.62 -8.44 5.25
CA ARG A 41 3.24 -7.65 4.06
C ARG A 41 2.34 -6.49 4.42
N PHE A 42 2.53 -5.41 3.68
CA PHE A 42 1.72 -4.22 3.73
C PHE A 42 1.38 -3.78 2.32
N GLY A 43 0.24 -3.12 2.13
CA GLY A 43 -0.21 -2.78 0.80
C GLY A 43 -1.32 -1.76 0.75
N LEU A 44 -1.59 -1.28 -0.46
CA LEU A 44 -2.68 -0.38 -0.81
C LEU A 44 -3.51 -1.01 -1.92
N ILE A 45 -4.83 -0.94 -1.78
CA ILE A 45 -5.77 -1.10 -2.88
C ILE A 45 -6.33 0.30 -3.18
N SER A 46 -6.14 0.77 -4.42
CA SER A 46 -6.61 2.08 -4.87
C SER A 46 -7.52 1.93 -6.09
N PHE A 47 -8.60 2.70 -6.14
CA PHE A 47 -9.62 2.65 -7.19
C PHE A 47 -9.64 3.90 -8.08
N ASP A 48 -8.79 4.88 -7.76
CA ASP A 48 -8.66 6.13 -8.51
C ASP A 48 -7.67 5.99 -9.67
N GLU A 49 -7.85 6.81 -10.71
CA GLU A 49 -6.98 6.81 -11.89
C GLU A 49 -5.52 7.15 -11.51
N GLN A 50 -5.36 8.03 -10.51
CA GLN A 50 -4.07 8.46 -9.99
C GLN A 50 -3.79 7.83 -8.63
N LEU A 51 -2.53 7.49 -8.37
CA LEU A 51 -2.11 7.06 -7.04
C LEU A 51 -2.32 8.20 -6.02
N PRO A 52 -2.87 7.91 -4.83
CA PRO A 52 -2.92 8.90 -3.76
C PRO A 52 -1.52 9.26 -3.29
N ASP A 53 -1.41 10.40 -2.61
CA ASP A 53 -0.17 10.75 -1.92
C ASP A 53 0.08 9.76 -0.78
N LEU A 54 1.13 8.94 -0.93
CA LEU A 54 1.51 7.93 0.03
C LEU A 54 2.28 8.50 1.23
N GLY A 55 2.53 9.82 1.24
CA GLY A 55 3.24 10.51 2.31
C GLY A 55 4.63 9.92 2.55
N VAL A 56 4.93 9.61 3.82
CA VAL A 56 6.23 9.08 4.25
C VAL A 56 6.34 7.55 4.11
N ILE A 57 5.28 6.85 3.70
CA ILE A 57 5.23 5.39 3.70
C ILE A 57 6.30 4.76 2.80
N PRO A 58 6.53 5.21 1.54
CA PRO A 58 7.58 4.63 0.70
C PRO A 58 8.98 4.81 1.29
N GLU A 59 9.23 5.93 1.98
CA GLU A 59 10.52 6.21 2.62
C GLU A 59 10.74 5.32 3.86
N LEU A 60 9.71 5.14 4.70
CA LEU A 60 9.74 4.25 5.86
C LEU A 60 9.99 2.80 5.44
N ILE A 61 9.32 2.34 4.39
CA ILE A 61 9.52 0.99 3.86
C ILE A 61 10.93 0.87 3.27
N GLY A 62 11.37 1.88 2.52
CA GLY A 62 12.70 1.99 1.95
C GLY A 62 12.91 1.15 0.68
N GLU A 63 11.86 0.55 0.15
CA GLU A 63 11.87 -0.30 -1.05
C GLU A 63 10.63 -0.04 -1.92
N GLU A 64 10.76 -0.34 -3.21
CA GLU A 64 9.64 -0.33 -4.15
C GLU A 64 8.65 -1.48 -3.85
N PRO A 65 7.37 -1.36 -4.25
CA PRO A 65 6.42 -2.46 -4.11
C PRO A 65 6.92 -3.72 -4.83
N ALA A 66 6.85 -4.86 -4.13
CA ALA A 66 7.10 -6.16 -4.73
C ALA A 66 5.98 -6.58 -5.70
N ILE A 67 4.78 -6.04 -5.51
CA ILE A 67 3.65 -6.17 -6.44
C ILE A 67 3.14 -4.76 -6.72
N ALA A 68 3.00 -4.43 -8.00
CA ALA A 68 2.37 -3.20 -8.48
C ALA A 68 1.55 -3.55 -9.73
N GLU A 69 0.29 -3.92 -9.53
CA GLU A 69 -0.59 -4.41 -10.58
C GLU A 69 -1.81 -3.52 -10.75
N GLU A 70 -2.28 -3.37 -11.99
CA GLU A 70 -3.47 -2.61 -12.36
C GLU A 70 -4.46 -3.52 -13.08
N PHE A 71 -5.74 -3.36 -12.75
CA PHE A 71 -6.82 -4.18 -13.26
C PHE A 71 -7.98 -3.29 -13.73
N ASP A 72 -8.53 -3.61 -14.90
CA ASP A 72 -9.85 -3.11 -15.27
C ASP A 72 -10.92 -3.81 -14.42
N ILE A 73 -11.75 -3.03 -13.74
CA ILE A 73 -12.88 -3.56 -12.99
C ILE A 73 -13.99 -3.93 -13.96
N VAL A 74 -14.45 -5.18 -13.87
CA VAL A 74 -15.57 -5.72 -14.64
C VAL A 74 -16.82 -5.81 -13.75
N GLU A 75 -17.91 -5.20 -14.20
CA GLU A 75 -19.25 -5.27 -13.59
C GLU A 75 -20.01 -6.55 -13.97
#